data_AF-A0A955C063-F1
#
_entry.id   AF-A0A955C063-F1
#
_cell.length_a   1.000
_cell.length_b   1.000
_cell.length_c   1.000
_cell.angle_alpha   90.00
_cell.angle_beta   90.00
_cell.angle_gamma   90.00
#
_symmetry.space_group_name_H-M   'P 1'
#
loop_
_entity.id
_entity.type
_entity.pdbx_description
1 polymer ?
#
loop_
_entity_poly.entity_id
_entity_poly.type
_entity_poly.pdbx_seq_one_letter_code
_entity_poly.pdbx_strand_id
1 'polypeptide(L)' 'PRGLGARHQAAAAITSVTEAIAITISHSTGSVTVFRNGRIVTEIEKPRRLERRRRREE' A
#
# COMPACT_ATOMS: atom_id res chain seq x y z
N PRO A 1 -10.16 8.42 1.24
CA PRO A 1 -9.15 9.34 0.65
C PRO A 1 -9.15 9.25 -0.88
N ARG A 2 -9.07 10.38 -1.59
CA ARG A 2 -8.96 10.41 -3.05
C ARG A 2 -7.60 9.80 -3.45
N GLY A 3 -7.61 8.72 -4.22
CA GLY A 3 -6.41 7.94 -4.59
C GLY A 3 -6.53 6.42 -4.36
N LEU A 4 -7.50 5.99 -3.56
CA LEU A 4 -7.75 4.58 -3.25
C LEU A 4 -8.74 3.96 -4.26
N GLY A 5 -8.22 3.21 -5.24
CA GLY A 5 -9.03 2.47 -6.22
C GLY A 5 -9.85 1.32 -5.62
N ALA A 6 -10.62 0.60 -6.44
CA ALA A 6 -11.60 -0.41 -6.02
C ALA A 6 -11.07 -1.45 -5.01
N ARG A 7 -9.81 -1.91 -5.14
CA ARG A 7 -9.17 -2.86 -4.21
C ARG A 7 -9.08 -2.33 -2.78
N HIS A 8 -8.74 -1.06 -2.62
CA HIS A 8 -8.67 -0.41 -1.31
C HIS A 8 -10.06 -0.21 -0.71
N GLN A 9 -11.06 0.11 -1.53
CA GLN A 9 -12.44 0.22 -1.07
C GLN A 9 -12.98 -1.13 -0.60
N ALA A 10 -12.71 -2.20 -1.35
CA ALA A 10 -13.09 -3.55 -0.94
C ALA A 10 -12.41 -3.97 0.38
N ALA A 11 -11.12 -3.68 0.53
CA ALA A 11 -10.37 -3.95 1.76
C ALA A 11 -10.91 -3.16 2.96
N ALA A 12 -11.22 -1.87 2.80
CA ALA A 12 -11.86 -1.09 3.85
C ALA A 12 -13.26 -1.64 4.18
N ALA A 13 -14.08 -1.95 3.16
CA ALA A 13 -15.43 -2.44 3.38
C ALA A 13 -15.43 -3.79 4.13
N ILE A 14 -14.69 -4.79 3.68
CA ILE A 14 -14.71 -6.13 4.32
C ILE A 14 -14.17 -6.10 5.74
N THR A 15 -13.12 -5.31 6.00
CA THR A 15 -12.56 -5.16 7.36
C THR A 15 -13.42 -4.29 8.26
N SER A 16 -14.43 -3.57 7.74
CA SER A 16 -15.35 -2.79 8.58
C SER A 16 -16.46 -3.64 9.20
N VAL A 17 -16.75 -4.81 8.61
CA VAL A 17 -17.83 -5.72 9.03
C VAL A 17 -17.32 -7.09 9.50
N THR A 18 -16.00 -7.28 9.53
CA THR A 18 -15.35 -8.51 10.01
C THR A 18 -14.14 -8.16 10.87
N GLU A 19 -13.64 -9.12 11.65
CA GLU A 19 -12.37 -8.97 12.39
C GLU A 19 -11.12 -9.18 11.52
N ALA A 20 -11.29 -9.29 10.19
CA ALA A 20 -10.20 -9.56 9.27
C ALA A 20 -9.23 -8.38 9.15
N ILE A 21 -8.00 -8.72 8.76
CA ILE A 21 -6.99 -7.77 8.29
C ILE A 21 -6.89 -7.92 6.77
N ALA A 22 -6.95 -6.82 6.03
CA ALA A 22 -6.80 -6.83 4.58
C ALA A 22 -5.57 -6.05 4.13
N ILE A 23 -4.89 -6.54 3.09
CA ILE A 23 -3.67 -5.93 2.54
C ILE A 23 -3.89 -5.67 1.06
N THR A 24 -3.51 -4.49 0.58
CA THR A 24 -3.59 -4.11 -0.83
C THR A 24 -2.28 -3.55 -1.34
N ILE A 25 -1.99 -3.77 -2.63
CA ILE A 25 -0.84 -3.16 -3.31
C ILE A 25 -1.35 -2.19 -4.37
N SER A 26 -0.95 -0.93 -4.26
CA SER A 26 -1.25 0.10 -5.25
C SER A 26 -0.53 -0.17 -6.57
N HIS A 27 -1.25 -0.16 -7.69
CA HIS A 27 -0.63 -0.34 -9.01
C HIS A 27 0.21 0.88 -9.43
N SER A 28 -0.24 2.09 -9.10
CA SER A 28 0.43 3.33 -9.52
C SER A 28 1.69 3.63 -8.69
N THR A 29 1.67 3.34 -7.38
CA THR A 29 2.77 3.69 -6.47
C THR A 29 3.58 2.48 -6.02
N GLY A 30 3.03 1.26 -6.12
CA GLY A 30 3.64 0.07 -5.53
C GLY A 30 3.59 0.06 -3.99
N SER A 31 2.90 1.03 -3.36
CA SER A 31 2.72 1.07 -1.91
C SER A 31 1.86 -0.09 -1.44
N VAL A 32 2.19 -0.64 -0.28
CA VAL A 32 1.41 -1.67 0.42
C VAL A 32 0.59 -0.99 1.51
N THR A 33 -0.72 -1.19 1.52
CA THR A 33 -1.63 -0.61 2.51
C THR A 33 -2.31 -1.72 3.31
N VAL A 34 -2.35 -1.57 4.64
CA VAL A 34 -2.97 -2.52 5.57
C VAL A 34 -4.23 -1.89 6.17
N PHE A 35 -5.32 -2.66 6.19
CA PHE A 35 -6.64 -2.26 6.68
C PHE A 35 -7.09 -3.13 7.85
N ARG A 36 -7.74 -2.50 8.84
CA ARG A 36 -8.42 -3.15 9.97
C ARG A 36 -9.57 -2.26 10.43
N ASN A 37 -10.71 -2.84 10.80
CA ASN A 37 -11.89 -2.11 11.29
C ASN A 37 -12.31 -0.96 10.33
N GLY A 38 -12.22 -1.20 9.02
CA GLY A 38 -12.54 -0.23 7.98
C GLY A 38 -11.57 0.93 7.79
N ARG A 39 -10.41 0.89 8.45
CA ARG A 39 -9.44 1.98 8.47
C ARG A 39 -8.07 1.50 8.01
N ILE A 40 -7.30 2.41 7.41
CA ILE A 40 -5.88 2.18 7.15
C ILE A 40 -5.14 2.23 8.49
N VAL A 41 -4.40 1.17 8.79
CA VAL A 41 -3.54 1.10 9.98
C VAL A 41 -2.07 1.32 9.64
N THR A 42 -1.67 1.06 8.39
CA THR A 42 -0.30 1.23 7.93
C THR A 42 -0.26 1.36 6.42
N GLU A 43 0.69 2.16 5.94
CA GLU A 43 1.08 2.23 4.54
C GLU A 43 2.61 2.13 4.46
N ILE A 44 3.10 1.27 3.57
CA ILE A 44 4.51 1.03 3.33
C ILE A 44 4.79 1.43 1.89
N GLU A 45 5.57 2.50 1.73
CA GLU A 45 6.02 2.93 0.42
C GLU A 45 7.09 1.99 -0.13
N LYS A 46 7.11 1.82 -1.45
CA LYS A 46 8.17 1.08 -2.13
C LYS A 46 9.51 1.79 -1.84
N PRO A 47 10.55 1.07 -1.39
CA PRO A 47 11.84 1.69 -1.15
C PRO A 47 12.33 2.35 -2.43
N ARG A 48 12.69 3.63 -2.34
CA ARG A 48 13.38 4.30 -3.44
C ARG A 48 14.64 3.49 -3.70
N ARG A 49 14.83 3.06 -4.94
CA ARG A 49 16.09 2.45 -5.35
C ARG A 49 17.14 3.52 -5.08
N LEU A 50 17.90 3.39 -3.98
CA LEU A 50 19.18 4.08 -3.87
C LEU A 50 19.89 3.69 -5.15
N GLU A 51 20.09 4.69 -6.03
CA GLU A 51 20.70 4.51 -7.33
C GLU A 51 21.89 3.58 -7.14
N ARG A 52 21.84 2.42 -7.80
CA ARG A 52 22.91 1.45 -7.68
C ARG A 52 24.19 2.17 -8.07
N ARG A 53 25.05 2.38 -7.08
CA ARG A 53 26.49 2.61 -7.19
C ARG A 53 27.04 1.83 -8.40
N ARG A 54 27.29 2.50 -9.53
CA ARG A 54 28.16 2.08 -10.66
C ARG A 54 28.07 3.07 -11.84
N ARG A 55 28.27 4.36 -11.59
CA ARG A 55 28.62 5.32 -12.66
C ARG A 55 29.68 6.34 -12.25
N ARG A 56 30.62 5.92 -11.39
CA ARG A 56 31.85 6.65 -11.08
C ARG A 56 33.00 5.65 -10.78
N GLU A 57 33.12 4.66 -11.65
CA GLU A 57 34.40 4.03 -12.00
C GLU A 57 34.64 4.28 -13.51
N GLU A 58 34.37 5.52 -13.94
CA GLU A 58 34.92 6.10 -15.18
C GLU A 58 36.01 7.08 -14.75
#